data_AF-A0A9Q0W9U1-F1
#
_entry.id   AF-A0A9Q0W9U1-F1
#
_cell.length_a   1.000
_cell.length_b   1.000
_cell.length_c   1.000
_cell.angle_alpha   90.00
_cell.angle_beta   90.00
_cell.angle_gamma   90.00
#
_symmetry.space_group_name_H-M   'P 1'
#
loop_
_entity.id
_entity.type
_entity.pdbx_description
1 polymer ?
#
loop_
_entity_poly.entity_id
_entity_poly.type
_entity_poly.pdbx_seq_one_letter_code
_entity_poly.pdbx_strand_id
1 'polypeptide(L)'
;MAGSSSSQSQAPKILLAKPPGLATAGPAVAAAAAQFGREDETAPHHHHRSRLPSITSLNLLSDSWDFHIDRFLPFLTENTDFTVVGIIGPSGVGKSTILNELYGFDGTSPGMLPPFTVQSEDNRAMARHCTVGIEPRISAERLILLDTQPVFSPSVLAEMMRPDGSSTISVLSGENLSTELAHELTAIQLGVLLASICHVLLVVSDGVYDDSMRHLMLTVLLISWPLHILMLHAPKIWE
;
A
#
# COMPACT_ATOMS: atom_id res chain seq x y z
N MET A 1 -38.81 22.44 -33.98
CA MET A 1 -38.93 21.59 -32.77
C MET A 1 -37.88 20.50 -32.90
N ALA A 2 -36.62 20.84 -32.60
CA ALA A 2 -35.93 20.65 -31.31
C ALA A 2 -35.32 19.25 -31.22
N GLY A 3 -34.08 19.14 -31.72
CA GLY A 3 -33.20 17.98 -31.54
C GLY A 3 -32.45 18.07 -30.22
N SER A 4 -32.31 16.92 -29.55
CA SER A 4 -31.67 16.76 -28.25
C SER A 4 -30.16 16.53 -28.40
N SER A 5 -29.35 17.53 -28.05
CA SER A 5 -27.90 17.41 -27.89
C SER A 5 -27.57 16.98 -26.46
N SER A 6 -26.95 15.81 -26.29
CA SER A 6 -26.41 15.32 -25.03
C SER A 6 -25.11 16.06 -24.67
N SER A 7 -25.15 16.88 -23.62
CA SER A 7 -24.00 17.57 -23.05
C SER A 7 -23.12 16.60 -22.25
N GLN A 8 -21.95 16.25 -22.79
CA GLN A 8 -20.88 15.58 -22.04
C GLN A 8 -20.26 16.57 -21.04
N SER A 9 -20.31 16.26 -19.74
CA SER A 9 -19.61 17.04 -18.72
C SER A 9 -18.11 16.68 -18.72
N GLN A 10 -17.26 17.62 -19.13
CA GLN A 10 -15.81 17.48 -19.04
C GLN A 10 -15.33 17.69 -17.60
N ALA A 11 -14.50 16.78 -17.10
CA ALA A 11 -13.73 16.96 -15.86
C ALA A 11 -12.69 18.09 -16.02
N PRO A 12 -12.33 18.82 -14.94
CA PRO A 12 -11.50 20.01 -15.06
C PRO A 12 -10.05 19.62 -15.38
N LYS A 13 -9.49 20.24 -16.42
CA LYS A 13 -8.08 20.09 -16.80
C LYS A 13 -7.26 21.14 -16.07
N ILE A 14 -6.38 20.71 -15.17
CA ILE A 14 -5.38 21.59 -14.56
C ILE A 14 -4.27 21.82 -15.61
N LEU A 15 -4.26 23.02 -16.19
CA LEU A 15 -3.18 23.49 -17.07
C LEU A 15 -2.05 24.06 -16.20
N LEU A 16 -1.02 23.26 -15.94
CA LEU A 16 0.21 23.78 -15.35
C LEU A 16 1.26 23.99 -16.46
N ALA A 17 1.62 25.25 -16.67
CA ALA A 17 2.58 25.67 -17.68
C ALA A 17 3.97 25.08 -17.41
N LYS A 18 4.58 24.53 -18.47
CA LYS A 18 5.92 23.94 -18.44
C LYS A 18 7.00 25.04 -18.44
N PRO A 19 7.92 25.10 -17.46
CA PRO A 19 9.14 25.89 -17.61
C PRO A 19 10.13 25.17 -18.53
N PRO A 20 10.94 25.89 -19.32
CA PRO A 20 11.90 25.30 -20.24
C PRO A 20 13.26 25.07 -19.56
N GLY A 21 13.86 23.89 -19.82
CA GLY A 21 15.30 23.72 -19.80
C GLY A 21 15.86 22.70 -18.81
N LEU A 22 16.84 21.94 -19.32
CA LEU A 22 17.77 21.01 -18.66
C LEU A 22 17.22 19.62 -18.31
N ALA A 23 17.81 18.46 -18.63
CA ALA A 23 18.82 17.96 -19.57
C ALA A 23 18.96 16.45 -19.22
N THR A 24 18.86 15.60 -20.25
CA THR A 24 19.48 14.27 -20.40
C THR A 24 19.60 13.36 -19.17
N ALA A 25 18.67 12.42 -19.01
CA ALA A 25 18.87 11.23 -18.16
C ALA A 25 19.61 10.13 -18.94
N GLY A 26 20.67 9.60 -18.33
CA GLY A 26 21.55 8.57 -18.90
C GLY A 26 20.95 7.15 -18.90
N PRO A 27 21.58 6.20 -19.62
CA PRO A 27 21.03 4.88 -19.85
C PRO A 27 21.40 3.92 -18.72
N ALA A 28 20.50 3.72 -17.75
CA ALA A 28 20.68 2.69 -16.73
C ALA A 28 19.44 1.85 -16.41
N VAL A 29 18.28 2.12 -17.04
CA VAL A 29 17.02 1.40 -16.74
C VAL A 29 16.44 0.65 -17.95
N ALA A 30 17.10 0.72 -19.11
CA ALA A 30 16.63 0.09 -20.35
C ALA A 30 17.04 -1.39 -20.53
N ALA A 31 17.83 -1.97 -19.62
CA ALA A 31 18.42 -3.29 -19.82
C ALA A 31 17.52 -4.49 -19.42
N ALA A 32 16.36 -4.26 -18.77
CA ALA A 32 15.51 -5.34 -18.29
C ALA A 32 14.39 -5.79 -19.27
N ALA A 33 14.21 -5.10 -20.41
CA ALA A 33 13.05 -5.32 -21.29
C ALA A 33 13.37 -5.91 -22.68
N ALA A 34 14.64 -6.24 -22.97
CA ALA A 34 15.04 -6.66 -24.31
C ALA A 34 15.83 -7.98 -24.29
N GLN A 35 15.16 -9.08 -23.94
CA GLN A 35 15.56 -10.40 -24.44
C GLN A 35 14.43 -11.42 -24.25
N PHE A 36 14.28 -12.27 -25.26
CA PHE A 36 13.35 -13.41 -25.39
C PHE A 36 12.02 -13.14 -26.11
N GLY A 37 12.14 -12.98 -27.42
CA GLY A 37 11.17 -13.53 -28.38
C GLY A 37 11.84 -14.57 -29.28
N ARG A 38 11.37 -15.82 -29.24
CA ARG A 38 11.20 -16.70 -30.41
C ARG A 38 10.47 -17.99 -30.04
N GLU A 39 9.42 -18.27 -30.80
CA GLU A 39 8.46 -19.36 -30.70
C GLU A 39 9.00 -20.68 -31.27
N ASP A 40 8.49 -21.81 -30.79
CA ASP A 40 8.18 -22.94 -31.67
C ASP A 40 7.05 -23.83 -31.07
N GLU A 41 6.17 -24.30 -31.94
CA GLU A 41 4.86 -24.90 -31.66
C GLU A 41 4.91 -26.44 -31.75
N THR A 42 4.35 -27.20 -30.79
CA THR A 42 3.76 -28.56 -30.99
C THR A 42 3.10 -29.14 -29.71
N ALA A 43 1.77 -29.00 -29.60
CA ALA A 43 0.77 -29.88 -28.93
C ALA A 43 0.89 -30.24 -27.40
N PRO A 44 -0.15 -30.82 -26.75
CA PRO A 44 -1.23 -30.07 -26.10
C PRO A 44 -1.46 -30.47 -24.62
N HIS A 45 -1.22 -29.60 -23.63
CA HIS A 45 -1.59 -29.91 -22.24
C HIS A 45 -1.98 -28.68 -21.41
N HIS A 46 -3.22 -28.70 -20.90
CA HIS A 46 -3.78 -27.96 -19.77
C HIS A 46 -3.04 -26.69 -19.30
N HIS A 47 -3.45 -25.53 -19.82
CA HIS A 47 -2.99 -24.24 -19.31
C HIS A 47 -3.68 -23.87 -17.98
N HIS A 48 -3.09 -24.31 -16.87
CA HIS A 48 -2.97 -23.41 -15.72
C HIS A 48 -2.15 -22.21 -16.21
N ARG A 49 -2.83 -21.10 -16.48
CA ARG A 49 -2.19 -19.84 -16.87
C ARG A 49 -1.29 -19.41 -15.71
N SER A 50 0.01 -19.68 -15.86
CA SER A 50 1.07 -19.19 -15.00
C SER A 50 0.96 -17.67 -14.98
N ARG A 51 0.70 -17.15 -13.78
CA ARG A 51 0.81 -15.72 -13.48
C ARG A 51 2.23 -15.30 -13.88
N LEU A 52 2.32 -14.33 -14.79
CA LEU A 52 3.51 -13.47 -14.85
C LEU A 52 3.78 -13.01 -13.40
N PRO A 53 5.03 -13.04 -12.92
CA PRO A 53 5.32 -12.67 -11.55
C PRO A 53 4.85 -11.23 -11.36
N SER A 54 3.84 -11.05 -10.51
CA SER A 54 3.62 -9.75 -9.88
C SER A 54 4.96 -9.32 -9.32
N ILE A 55 5.31 -8.04 -9.46
CA ILE A 55 6.50 -7.45 -8.83
C ILE A 55 6.64 -8.09 -7.43
N THR A 56 7.69 -8.89 -7.24
CA THR A 56 7.81 -9.81 -6.09
C THR A 56 7.52 -9.04 -4.82
N SER A 57 6.47 -9.42 -4.08
CA SER A 57 6.09 -8.74 -2.84
C SER A 57 7.31 -8.70 -1.90
N LEU A 58 7.67 -7.50 -1.45
CA LEU A 58 8.80 -7.27 -0.55
C LEU A 58 8.35 -7.15 0.90
N ASN A 59 7.28 -7.86 1.27
CA ASN A 59 6.68 -7.79 2.59
C ASN A 59 7.77 -7.84 3.69
N LEU A 60 7.86 -6.77 4.47
CA LEU A 60 8.88 -6.58 5.50
C LEU A 60 8.67 -7.48 6.72
N LEU A 61 7.44 -7.98 6.93
CA LEU A 61 7.05 -8.76 8.09
C LEU A 61 6.43 -10.08 7.68
N SER A 62 6.80 -11.15 8.39
CA SER A 62 6.08 -12.41 8.36
C SER A 62 4.79 -12.34 9.19
N ASP A 63 3.95 -13.36 9.07
CA ASP A 63 2.77 -13.57 9.93
C ASP A 63 3.16 -13.75 11.42
N SER A 64 4.40 -14.14 11.70
CA SER A 64 4.98 -14.28 13.04
C SER A 64 5.65 -13.01 13.56
N TRP A 65 5.50 -11.87 12.86
CA TRP A 65 6.17 -10.59 13.18
C TRP A 65 7.71 -10.64 13.09
N ASP A 66 8.26 -11.58 12.33
CA ASP A 66 9.68 -11.64 12.03
C ASP A 66 10.01 -10.72 10.84
N PHE A 67 11.08 -9.94 10.97
CA PHE A 67 11.50 -9.02 9.92
C PHE A 67 12.26 -9.74 8.81
N HIS A 68 11.82 -9.54 7.56
CA HIS A 68 12.48 -10.05 6.35
C HIS A 68 13.28 -8.96 5.62
N ILE A 69 14.07 -8.19 6.38
CA ILE A 69 14.80 -7.03 5.88
C ILE A 69 15.82 -7.41 4.80
N ASP A 70 16.38 -8.63 4.84
CA ASP A 70 17.36 -9.11 3.84
C ASP A 70 16.86 -9.02 2.40
N ARG A 71 15.54 -9.12 2.18
CA ARG A 71 14.94 -8.97 0.85
C ARG A 71 14.89 -7.52 0.38
N PHE A 72 14.88 -6.58 1.31
CA PHE A 72 14.78 -5.15 1.06
C PHE A 72 16.14 -4.42 1.08
N LEU A 73 17.12 -4.92 1.85
CA LEU A 73 18.47 -4.34 1.95
C LEU A 73 19.14 -4.03 0.60
N PRO A 74 19.04 -4.87 -0.45
CA PRO A 74 19.67 -4.59 -1.73
C PRO A 74 19.15 -3.33 -2.44
N PHE A 75 17.99 -2.82 -2.04
CA PHE A 75 17.41 -1.59 -2.60
C PHE A 75 17.81 -0.34 -1.81
N LEU A 76 18.38 -0.51 -0.61
CA LEU A 76 18.86 0.58 0.23
C LEU A 76 20.26 1.03 -0.20
N THR A 77 20.56 2.30 0.09
CA THR A 77 21.86 2.91 -0.17
C THR A 77 22.48 3.39 1.13
N GLU A 78 23.77 3.70 1.13
CA GLU A 78 24.45 4.30 2.29
C GLU A 78 24.06 5.77 2.55
N ASN A 79 23.20 6.35 1.70
CA ASN A 79 22.75 7.72 1.84
C ASN A 79 21.76 7.86 3.01
N THR A 80 22.09 8.75 3.95
CA THR A 80 21.28 9.04 5.13
C THR A 80 20.19 10.09 4.89
N ASP A 81 20.19 10.74 3.74
CA ASP A 81 19.18 11.72 3.34
C ASP A 81 18.00 11.02 2.65
N PHE A 82 17.09 10.50 3.48
CA PHE A 82 15.87 9.81 3.05
C PHE A 82 14.69 10.19 3.96
N THR A 83 13.47 9.96 3.46
CA THR A 83 12.24 10.12 4.25
C THR A 83 11.43 8.84 4.19
N VAL A 84 10.95 8.39 5.35
CA VAL A 84 10.08 7.21 5.47
C VAL A 84 8.64 7.69 5.65
N VAL A 85 7.77 7.32 4.72
CA VAL A 85 6.35 7.63 4.76
C VAL A 85 5.58 6.32 4.90
N GLY A 86 4.96 6.12 6.06
CA GLY A 86 4.03 5.03 6.28
C GLY A 86 2.59 5.48 6.08
N ILE A 87 1.73 4.56 5.63
CA ILE A 87 0.29 4.79 5.56
C ILE A 87 -0.45 3.76 6.40
N ILE A 88 -1.49 4.16 7.11
CA ILE A 88 -2.35 3.29 7.91
C ILE A 88 -3.80 3.72 7.78
N GLY A 89 -4.71 2.74 7.77
CA GLY A 89 -6.14 3.01 7.65
C GLY A 89 -6.99 1.80 7.25
N PRO A 90 -8.32 1.92 7.33
CA PRO A 90 -9.24 0.82 7.02
C PRO A 90 -9.15 0.30 5.58
N SER A 91 -9.86 -0.80 5.31
CA SER A 91 -10.03 -1.31 3.94
C SER A 91 -10.78 -0.30 3.07
N GLY A 92 -10.36 -0.14 1.82
CA GLY A 92 -11.08 0.67 0.83
C GLY A 92 -10.84 2.19 0.87
N VAL A 93 -10.14 2.73 1.88
CA VAL A 93 -9.88 4.19 2.01
C VAL A 93 -8.88 4.77 1.00
N GLY A 94 -8.37 3.95 0.06
CA GLY A 94 -7.48 4.43 -1.00
C GLY A 94 -5.99 4.51 -0.67
N LYS A 95 -5.51 3.80 0.37
CA LYS A 95 -4.09 3.83 0.82
C LYS A 95 -3.07 3.63 -0.32
N SER A 96 -3.15 2.49 -0.99
CA SER A 96 -2.24 2.13 -2.09
C SER A 96 -2.34 3.11 -3.26
N THR A 97 -3.54 3.67 -3.51
CA THR A 97 -3.74 4.71 -4.53
C THR A 97 -2.97 5.99 -4.17
N ILE A 98 -3.09 6.47 -2.93
CA ILE A 98 -2.35 7.66 -2.44
C ILE A 98 -0.84 7.43 -2.54
N LEU A 99 -0.36 6.24 -2.15
CA LEU A 99 1.06 5.93 -2.24
C LEU A 99 1.57 5.80 -3.67
N ASN A 100 0.77 5.31 -4.62
CA ASN A 100 1.15 5.29 -6.03
C ASN A 100 1.33 6.71 -6.59
N GLU A 101 0.45 7.63 -6.23
CA GLU A 101 0.60 9.05 -6.60
C GLU A 101 1.86 9.64 -5.98
N LEU A 102 2.12 9.38 -4.68
CA LEU A 102 3.33 9.85 -4.00
C LEU A 102 4.61 9.22 -4.56
N TYR A 103 4.53 8.00 -5.08
CA TYR A 103 5.62 7.34 -5.79
C TYR A 103 5.94 8.00 -7.14
N GLY A 104 5.03 8.82 -7.67
CA GLY A 104 5.14 9.40 -9.02
C GLY A 104 4.66 8.45 -10.11
N PHE A 105 3.74 7.53 -9.81
CA PHE A 105 3.16 6.64 -10.82
C PHE A 105 2.27 7.41 -11.80
N ASP A 106 2.63 7.39 -13.08
CA ASP A 106 1.81 7.93 -14.16
C ASP A 106 1.07 6.81 -14.91
N GLY A 107 -0.21 6.64 -14.57
CA GLY A 107 -1.10 5.66 -15.18
C GLY A 107 -1.46 5.94 -16.65
N THR A 108 -1.02 7.06 -17.24
CA THR A 108 -1.27 7.36 -18.66
C THR A 108 -0.35 6.58 -19.60
N SER A 109 0.76 6.06 -19.08
CA SER A 109 1.73 5.28 -19.85
C SER A 109 1.22 3.85 -20.09
N PRO A 110 0.99 3.43 -21.35
CA PRO A 110 0.44 2.11 -21.64
C PRO A 110 1.41 1.00 -21.18
N GLY A 111 0.88 0.01 -20.47
CA GLY A 111 1.62 -1.19 -20.04
C GLY A 111 2.33 -1.08 -18.69
N MET A 112 2.29 0.08 -18.02
CA MET A 112 2.81 0.20 -16.66
C MET A 112 1.75 -0.16 -15.62
N LEU A 113 2.09 -1.08 -14.72
CA LEU A 113 1.28 -1.40 -13.55
C LEU A 113 1.69 -0.51 -12.37
N PRO A 114 0.76 -0.14 -11.48
CA PRO A 114 1.10 0.62 -10.30
C PRO A 114 2.06 -0.15 -9.40
N PRO A 115 3.05 0.52 -8.77
CA PRO A 115 3.97 -0.10 -7.82
C PRO A 115 3.27 -0.79 -6.65
N PHE A 116 2.22 -0.17 -6.11
CA PHE A 116 1.35 -0.76 -5.09
C PHE A 116 0.05 -1.25 -5.72
N THR A 117 -0.33 -2.49 -5.43
CA THR A 117 -1.55 -3.08 -5.96
C THR A 117 -2.77 -2.34 -5.42
N VAL A 118 -3.55 -1.71 -6.31
CA VAL A 118 -4.84 -1.10 -5.96
C VAL A 118 -5.96 -2.13 -6.04
N GLN A 119 -7.04 -1.89 -5.30
CA GLN A 119 -8.19 -2.79 -5.30
C GLN A 119 -8.86 -2.86 -6.67
N SER A 120 -8.95 -4.07 -7.22
CA SER A 120 -9.72 -4.36 -8.44
C SER A 120 -11.22 -4.45 -8.15
N GLU A 121 -12.04 -4.36 -9.19
CA GLU A 121 -13.49 -4.55 -9.06
C GLU A 121 -13.84 -5.95 -8.55
N ASP A 122 -13.09 -6.98 -8.98
CA ASP A 122 -13.25 -8.36 -8.51
C ASP A 122 -12.95 -8.48 -7.01
N ASN A 123 -11.83 -7.90 -6.55
CA ASN A 123 -11.47 -7.91 -5.13
C ASN A 123 -12.51 -7.19 -4.28
N ARG A 124 -13.05 -6.08 -4.81
CA ARG A 124 -14.12 -5.32 -4.16
C ARG A 124 -15.41 -6.14 -4.08
N ALA A 125 -15.80 -6.81 -5.16
CA ALA A 125 -16.98 -7.68 -5.20
C ALA A 125 -16.86 -8.87 -4.24
N MET A 126 -15.65 -9.40 -4.06
CA MET A 126 -15.36 -10.49 -3.12
C MET A 126 -15.07 -10.02 -1.68
N ALA A 127 -15.16 -8.71 -1.41
CA ALA A 127 -14.80 -8.12 -0.11
C ALA A 127 -13.41 -8.55 0.39
N ARG A 128 -12.41 -8.63 -0.49
CA ARG A 128 -11.03 -9.02 -0.16
C ARG A 128 -10.13 -7.80 0.00
N HIS A 129 -9.21 -7.89 0.96
CA HIS A 129 -8.07 -6.97 1.06
C HIS A 129 -7.05 -7.25 -0.05
N CYS A 130 -6.23 -6.25 -0.34
CA CYS A 130 -5.23 -6.31 -1.41
C CYS A 130 -3.81 -6.37 -0.85
N THR A 131 -3.51 -5.52 0.14
CA THR A 131 -2.21 -5.46 0.82
C THR A 131 -2.21 -6.41 2.02
N VAL A 132 -1.16 -7.23 2.13
CA VAL A 132 -0.88 -8.16 3.25
C VAL A 132 0.44 -7.75 3.86
N GLY A 133 0.52 -7.63 5.19
CA GLY A 133 1.70 -7.16 5.90
C GLY A 133 2.09 -5.71 5.59
N ILE A 134 3.38 -5.46 5.39
CA ILE A 134 3.94 -4.13 5.08
C ILE A 134 4.77 -4.25 3.80
N GLU A 135 4.28 -3.66 2.71
CA GLU A 135 4.96 -3.63 1.41
C GLU A 135 5.78 -2.34 1.28
N PRO A 136 7.12 -2.42 1.19
CA PRO A 136 7.98 -1.26 1.03
C PRO A 136 8.26 -0.97 -0.46
N ARG A 137 8.36 0.31 -0.81
CA ARG A 137 8.89 0.77 -2.11
C ARG A 137 9.77 1.99 -1.93
N ILE A 138 10.76 2.14 -2.81
CA ILE A 138 11.64 3.31 -2.84
C ILE A 138 11.33 4.10 -4.11
N SER A 139 10.93 5.36 -3.98
CA SER A 139 10.67 6.25 -5.11
C SER A 139 11.97 6.84 -5.67
N ALA A 140 11.90 7.47 -6.84
CA ALA A 140 13.05 8.14 -7.46
C ALA A 140 13.53 9.34 -6.61
N GLU A 141 12.64 9.94 -5.83
CA GLU A 141 12.85 11.06 -4.91
C GLU A 141 13.34 10.61 -3.53
N ARG A 142 13.78 9.35 -3.39
CA ARG A 142 14.31 8.77 -2.14
C ARG A 142 13.30 8.72 -0.99
N LEU A 143 12.01 8.61 -1.33
CA LEU A 143 10.99 8.27 -0.35
C LEU A 143 10.95 6.77 -0.16
N ILE A 144 11.08 6.31 1.09
CA ILE A 144 10.76 4.94 1.49
C ILE A 144 9.27 4.94 1.85
N LEU A 145 8.45 4.41 0.96
CA LEU A 145 7.00 4.33 1.11
C LEU A 145 6.62 2.95 1.67
N LEU A 146 5.85 2.93 2.76
CA LEU A 146 5.37 1.69 3.40
C LEU A 146 3.85 1.59 3.25
N ASP A 147 3.39 0.75 2.32
CA ASP A 147 1.97 0.39 2.22
C ASP A 147 1.65 -0.72 3.21
N THR A 148 0.53 -0.62 3.91
CA THR A 148 0.20 -1.56 4.98
C THR A 148 -1.13 -2.24 4.79
N GLN A 149 -1.22 -3.46 5.32
CA GLN A 149 -2.49 -4.15 5.43
C GLN A 149 -3.53 -3.28 6.15
N PRO A 150 -4.80 -3.37 5.74
CA PRO A 150 -5.86 -2.56 6.33
C PRO A 150 -6.12 -2.94 7.80
N VAL A 151 -6.19 -1.92 8.67
CA VAL A 151 -6.71 -2.08 10.04
C VAL A 151 -8.23 -2.23 10.02
N PHE A 152 -8.81 -2.86 11.05
CA PHE A 152 -10.27 -3.09 11.15
C PHE A 152 -10.87 -3.85 9.95
N SER A 153 -10.06 -4.62 9.22
CA SER A 153 -10.50 -5.30 8.00
C SER A 153 -11.20 -6.63 8.29
N PRO A 154 -12.48 -6.82 7.91
CA PRO A 154 -13.18 -8.09 8.08
C PRO A 154 -12.53 -9.23 7.31
N SER A 155 -11.96 -8.92 6.13
CA SER A 155 -11.30 -9.93 5.29
C SER A 155 -9.96 -10.40 5.86
N VAL A 156 -9.26 -9.55 6.61
CA VAL A 156 -8.04 -9.95 7.33
C VAL A 156 -8.44 -10.79 8.55
N LEU A 157 -9.46 -10.35 9.30
CA LEU A 157 -10.00 -11.13 10.43
C LEU A 157 -10.46 -12.53 9.99
N ALA A 158 -11.16 -12.63 8.86
CA ALA A 158 -11.63 -13.90 8.33
C ALA A 158 -10.48 -14.85 7.94
N GLU A 159 -9.36 -14.32 7.46
CA GLU A 159 -8.15 -15.11 7.14
C GLU A 159 -7.40 -15.52 8.42
N MET A 160 -7.48 -14.71 9.48
CA MET A 160 -6.90 -15.03 10.78
C MET A 160 -7.71 -16.08 11.57
N MET A 161 -8.93 -16.40 11.17
CA MET A 161 -9.84 -17.23 11.95
C MET A 161 -9.67 -18.74 11.70
N ARG A 162 -9.22 -19.46 12.73
CA ARG A 162 -9.27 -20.92 12.76
C ARG A 162 -10.71 -21.43 12.99
N PRO A 163 -11.02 -22.69 12.65
CA PRO A 163 -12.35 -23.27 12.86
C PRO A 163 -12.81 -23.28 14.33
N ASP A 164 -11.90 -23.22 15.29
CA ASP A 164 -12.17 -23.15 16.72
C ASP A 164 -12.35 -21.71 17.25
N GLY A 165 -12.26 -20.70 16.37
CA GLY A 165 -12.35 -19.28 16.72
C GLY A 165 -11.05 -18.66 17.23
N SER A 166 -9.96 -19.43 17.31
CA SER A 166 -8.63 -18.93 17.68
C SER A 166 -7.88 -18.29 16.52
N SER A 167 -6.96 -17.38 16.81
CA SER A 167 -6.16 -16.68 15.80
C SER A 167 -5.07 -17.57 15.21
N THR A 168 -4.94 -17.61 13.88
CA THR A 168 -3.81 -18.25 13.18
C THR A 168 -2.46 -17.64 13.55
N ILE A 169 -2.47 -16.37 13.98
CA ILE A 169 -1.30 -15.57 14.36
C ILE A 169 -1.17 -15.53 15.88
N SER A 170 0.03 -15.85 16.38
CA SER A 170 0.40 -15.68 17.79
C SER A 170 0.91 -14.26 18.02
N VAL A 171 0.07 -13.41 18.62
CA VAL A 171 0.38 -11.98 18.83
C VAL A 171 1.18 -11.72 20.11
N LEU A 172 0.91 -12.53 21.14
CA LEU A 172 1.62 -12.54 22.41
C LEU A 172 2.23 -13.93 22.57
N SER A 173 3.54 -14.00 22.82
CA SER A 173 4.33 -15.24 22.80
C SER A 173 3.65 -16.40 23.53
N GLY A 174 3.03 -17.31 22.77
CA GLY A 174 2.52 -18.59 23.26
C GLY A 174 1.08 -18.62 23.78
N GLU A 175 0.33 -17.51 23.74
CA GLU A 175 -1.08 -17.49 24.16
C GLU A 175 -2.04 -17.61 22.96
N ASN A 176 -2.98 -18.55 23.06
CA ASN A 176 -4.07 -18.69 22.09
C ASN A 176 -5.13 -17.63 22.37
N LEU A 177 -5.05 -16.51 21.66
CA LEU A 177 -6.04 -15.43 21.74
C LEU A 177 -7.24 -15.71 20.84
N SER A 178 -8.37 -15.09 21.17
CA SER A 178 -9.48 -14.98 20.23
C SER A 178 -9.03 -14.20 19.00
N THR A 179 -9.60 -14.53 17.85
CA THR A 179 -9.32 -13.86 16.57
C THR A 179 -9.58 -12.37 16.62
N GLU A 180 -10.68 -11.97 17.25
CA GLU A 180 -11.05 -10.57 17.43
C GLU A 180 -9.99 -9.79 18.20
N LEU A 181 -9.54 -10.33 19.35
CA LEU A 181 -8.51 -9.68 20.17
C LEU A 181 -7.15 -9.67 19.45
N ALA A 182 -6.79 -10.76 18.79
CA ALA A 182 -5.56 -10.81 18.00
C ALA A 182 -5.57 -9.77 16.85
N HIS A 183 -6.70 -9.58 16.19
CA HIS A 183 -6.87 -8.59 15.13
C HIS A 183 -6.76 -7.15 15.65
N GLU A 184 -7.30 -6.86 16.84
CA GLU A 184 -7.11 -5.55 17.49
C GLU A 184 -5.66 -5.30 17.91
N LEU A 185 -5.02 -6.30 18.53
CA LEU A 185 -3.63 -6.18 18.97
C LEU A 185 -2.65 -6.04 17.80
N THR A 186 -2.87 -6.77 16.70
CA THR A 186 -2.04 -6.63 15.49
C THR A 186 -2.18 -5.24 14.86
N ALA A 187 -3.37 -4.64 14.88
CA ALA A 187 -3.55 -3.25 14.45
C ALA A 187 -2.77 -2.25 15.32
N ILE A 188 -2.76 -2.46 16.64
CA ILE A 188 -1.97 -1.64 17.57
C ILE A 188 -0.48 -1.83 17.33
N GLN A 189 0.00 -3.07 17.23
CA GLN A 189 1.41 -3.37 16.97
C GLN A 189 1.88 -2.76 15.64
N LEU A 190 1.05 -2.85 14.59
CA LEU A 190 1.34 -2.21 13.30
C LEU A 190 1.44 -0.70 13.45
N GLY A 191 0.49 -0.08 14.14
CA GLY A 191 0.50 1.36 14.39
C GLY A 191 1.74 1.82 15.18
N VAL A 192 2.10 1.10 16.24
CA VAL A 192 3.29 1.37 17.07
C VAL A 192 4.57 1.21 16.25
N LEU A 193 4.66 0.16 15.44
CA LEU A 193 5.80 -0.06 14.56
C LEU A 193 5.95 1.12 13.57
N LEU A 194 4.88 1.47 12.85
CA LEU A 194 4.90 2.59 11.90
C LEU A 194 5.25 3.91 12.58
N ALA A 195 4.66 4.18 13.75
CA ALA A 195 4.97 5.35 14.57
C ALA A 195 6.46 5.43 14.97
N SER A 196 7.12 4.28 15.16
CA SER A 196 8.54 4.21 15.54
C SER A 196 9.52 4.34 14.37
N ILE A 197 9.14 3.93 13.15
CA ILE A 197 10.05 3.88 11.99
C ILE A 197 9.77 4.95 10.92
N CYS A 198 8.58 5.57 10.93
CA CYS A 198 8.20 6.55 9.93
C CYS A 198 8.58 7.96 10.35
N HIS A 199 9.08 8.75 9.40
CA HIS A 199 9.23 10.19 9.58
C HIS A 199 7.87 10.88 9.46
N VAL A 200 7.01 10.37 8.57
CA VAL A 200 5.64 10.82 8.37
C VAL A 200 4.71 9.61 8.37
N LEU A 201 3.67 9.63 9.21
CA LEU A 201 2.62 8.62 9.22
C LEU A 201 1.32 9.21 8.71
N LEU A 202 0.88 8.77 7.53
CA LEU A 202 -0.39 9.12 6.94
C LEU A 202 -1.51 8.25 7.53
N VAL A 203 -2.43 8.89 8.24
CA VAL A 203 -3.61 8.26 8.79
C VAL A 203 -4.79 8.54 7.86
N VAL A 204 -5.31 7.52 7.20
CA VAL A 204 -6.40 7.66 6.23
C VAL A 204 -7.65 6.96 6.76
N SER A 205 -8.75 7.69 6.84
CA SER A 205 -10.05 7.21 7.29
C SER A 205 -11.14 7.61 6.30
N ASP A 206 -12.25 6.88 6.31
CA ASP A 206 -13.46 7.28 5.60
C ASP A 206 -14.34 8.10 6.55
N GLY A 207 -14.55 9.38 6.23
CA GLY A 207 -15.32 10.31 7.06
C GLY A 207 -14.53 11.12 8.10
N VAL A 208 -15.18 12.18 8.61
CA VAL A 208 -14.57 13.21 9.48
C VAL A 208 -14.45 12.77 10.95
N TYR A 209 -15.22 11.76 11.35
CA TYR A 209 -15.32 11.28 12.74
C TYR A 209 -15.18 9.75 12.83
N ASP A 210 -14.12 9.20 12.24
CA ASP A 210 -13.79 7.79 12.47
C ASP A 210 -13.24 7.60 13.90
N ASP A 211 -14.16 7.40 14.85
CA ASP A 211 -13.84 7.19 16.25
C ASP A 211 -12.90 6.00 16.43
N SER A 212 -13.08 4.91 15.67
CA SER A 212 -12.24 3.71 15.77
C SER A 212 -10.79 4.03 15.40
N MET A 213 -10.57 4.73 14.29
CA MET A 213 -9.23 5.14 13.88
C MET A 213 -8.63 6.13 14.87
N ARG A 214 -9.42 7.06 15.41
CA ARG A 214 -8.96 7.98 16.46
C ARG A 214 -8.51 7.23 17.71
N HIS A 215 -9.29 6.27 18.20
CA HIS A 215 -8.94 5.49 19.41
C HIS A 215 -7.69 4.64 19.19
N LEU A 216 -7.55 4.01 18.02
CA LEU A 216 -6.33 3.29 17.66
C LEU A 216 -5.12 4.23 17.70
N MET A 217 -5.21 5.39 17.04
CA MET A 217 -4.09 6.32 17.01
C MET A 217 -3.75 6.92 18.38
N LEU A 218 -4.75 7.21 19.23
CA LEU A 218 -4.50 7.62 20.62
C LEU A 218 -3.78 6.53 21.42
N THR A 219 -4.17 5.27 21.24
CA THR A 219 -3.53 4.12 21.89
C THR A 219 -2.10 3.94 21.41
N VAL A 220 -1.88 4.00 20.09
CA VAL A 220 -0.55 3.94 19.47
C VAL A 220 0.35 5.05 20.00
N LEU A 221 -0.16 6.29 20.04
CA LEU A 221 0.60 7.43 20.56
C LEU A 221 0.92 7.23 22.04
N LEU A 222 -0.04 6.82 22.87
CA LEU A 222 0.21 6.58 24.29
C LEU A 222 1.36 5.58 24.52
N ILE A 223 1.44 4.55 23.68
CA ILE A 223 2.46 3.50 23.75
C ILE A 223 3.79 3.96 23.12
N SER A 224 3.74 4.77 22.07
CA SER A 224 4.90 5.14 21.24
C SER A 224 5.67 6.39 21.73
N TRP A 225 5.17 7.15 22.71
CA TRP A 225 5.80 8.43 23.10
C TRP A 225 7.16 8.27 23.80
N PRO A 226 8.15 9.18 23.54
CA PRO A 226 7.98 10.56 23.04
C PRO A 226 8.76 10.86 21.73
N LEU A 227 8.23 10.51 20.56
CA LEU A 227 8.75 10.98 19.27
C LEU A 227 7.68 11.78 18.52
N HIS A 228 8.07 12.95 18.00
CA HIS A 228 7.21 13.93 17.32
C HIS A 228 6.59 13.35 16.04
N ILE A 229 5.37 12.82 16.14
CA ILE A 229 4.57 12.41 14.97
C ILE A 229 3.69 13.58 14.54
N LEU A 230 3.95 14.10 13.34
CA LEU A 230 3.08 15.06 12.68
C LEU A 230 1.86 14.32 12.12
N MET A 231 0.74 14.33 12.86
CA MET A 231 -0.56 13.95 12.30
C MET A 231 -0.96 14.98 11.25
N LEU A 232 -0.70 14.70 9.97
CA LEU A 232 -1.38 15.38 8.88
C LEU A 232 -2.82 14.85 8.82
N HIS A 233 -3.68 15.36 9.69
CA HIS A 233 -5.11 15.42 9.37
C HIS A 233 -5.19 16.28 8.12
N ALA A 234 -5.52 15.73 6.95
CA ALA A 234 -5.72 16.51 5.73
C ALA A 234 -6.99 17.36 5.92
N PRO A 235 -6.88 18.66 6.27
CA PRO A 235 -8.07 19.47 6.44
C PRO A 235 -8.33 20.17 5.10
N LYS A 236 -9.61 20.29 4.74
CA LYS A 236 -10.18 21.16 3.70
C LYS A 236 -10.32 20.56 2.30
N ILE A 237 -11.56 20.17 1.99
CA ILE A 237 -12.42 20.89 1.05
C ILE A 237 -13.81 20.80 1.74
N TRP A 238 -14.45 21.85 2.28
CA TRP A 238 -15.15 22.96 1.64
C TRP A 238 -15.43 24.06 2.68
N GLU A 239 -15.51 25.31 2.24
CA GLU A 239 -16.39 26.33 2.84
C GLU A 239 -17.86 25.92 2.74
#